data_AF-A0A539DJ15-F1
#
_entry.id   AF-A0A539DJ15-F1
#
_cell.length_a   1.000
_cell.length_b   1.000
_cell.length_c   1.000
_cell.angle_alpha   90.00
_cell.angle_beta   90.00
_cell.angle_gamma   90.00
#
_symmetry.space_group_name_H-M   'P 1'
#
loop_
_entity.id
_entity.type
_entity.pdbx_description
1 polymer ?
#
loop_
_entity_poly.entity_id
_entity_poly.type
_entity_poly.pdbx_seq_one_letter_code
_entity_poly.pdbx_strand_id
1 'polypeptide(L)'
;INPVEPDPSSDRIRVYRGEQQDLALLDRIARERAPGGFDVIIDDCSHIGAPTRISFWHLFRNHLKPGGLFVVEDWGTGYWPAWPDGAGFRARPGGSGNRLADWFDRIGRRPLSTGIIRLLRRVRRELYPRRFPSHAHGMVGFIKELVDECGATDASMPGHGVGPSRRSGIHRLEISHGHAFIRKADDVA
;
A
#
# COMPACT_ATOMS: atom_id res chain seq x y z
N ILE A 1 1.12 -26.86 -7.38
CA ILE A 1 1.55 -27.09 -5.99
C ILE A 1 0.69 -28.22 -5.43
N ASN A 2 1.29 -29.27 -4.86
CA ASN A 2 0.54 -30.32 -4.19
C ASN A 2 0.15 -29.81 -2.79
N PRO A 3 -1.14 -29.83 -2.42
CA PRO A 3 -1.54 -29.39 -1.09
C PRO A 3 -0.94 -30.33 -0.04
N VAL A 4 -0.30 -29.76 0.97
CA VAL A 4 0.15 -30.49 2.15
C VAL A 4 -0.82 -30.13 3.27
N GLU A 5 -1.50 -31.14 3.82
CA GLU A 5 -2.30 -30.93 5.02
C GLU A 5 -1.36 -30.76 6.21
N PRO A 6 -1.51 -29.68 7.00
CA PRO A 6 -0.70 -29.52 8.20
C PRO A 6 -1.02 -30.62 9.20
N ASP A 7 0.01 -31.08 9.90
CA ASP A 7 -0.13 -32.06 10.97
C ASP A 7 -1.15 -31.57 12.01
N PRO A 8 -2.30 -32.25 12.17
CA PRO A 8 -3.35 -31.82 13.08
C PRO A 8 -2.92 -31.87 14.56
N SER A 9 -1.83 -32.58 14.88
CA SER A 9 -1.27 -32.65 16.23
C SER A 9 -0.31 -31.49 16.55
N SER A 10 0.12 -30.71 15.55
CA SER A 10 1.05 -29.61 15.77
C SER A 10 0.33 -28.34 16.23
N ASP A 11 0.76 -27.78 17.36
CA ASP A 11 0.28 -26.50 17.87
C ASP A 11 0.94 -25.28 17.21
N ARG A 12 2.05 -25.52 16.50
CA ARG A 12 2.91 -24.50 15.85
C ARG A 12 2.34 -23.95 14.54
N ILE A 13 1.38 -24.65 13.92
CA ILE A 13 0.77 -24.25 12.66
C ILE A 13 -0.73 -24.06 12.88
N ARG A 14 -1.26 -22.92 12.45
CA ARG A 14 -2.69 -22.60 12.54
C ARG A 14 -3.17 -22.10 11.19
N VAL A 15 -4.20 -22.76 10.66
CA VAL A 15 -4.78 -22.43 9.35
C VAL A 15 -6.06 -21.64 9.55
N TYR A 16 -6.19 -20.58 8.77
CA TYR A 16 -7.39 -19.77 8.68
C TYR A 16 -7.87 -19.75 7.24
N ARG A 17 -9.20 -19.79 7.05
CA ARG A 17 -9.81 -19.70 5.72
C ARG A 17 -10.43 -18.31 5.54
N GLY A 18 -10.04 -17.63 4.48
CA GLY A 18 -10.66 -16.38 4.03
C GLY A 18 -9.77 -15.66 3.01
N GLU A 19 -10.11 -14.41 2.71
CA GLU A 19 -9.44 -13.60 1.71
C GLU A 19 -8.35 -12.72 2.35
N GLN A 20 -7.25 -12.45 1.64
CA GLN A 20 -6.16 -11.64 2.19
C GLN A 20 -6.57 -10.19 2.49
N GLN A 21 -7.57 -9.65 1.80
CA GLN A 21 -8.11 -8.31 2.03
C GLN A 21 -9.19 -8.24 3.14
N ASP A 22 -9.55 -9.36 3.76
CA ASP A 22 -10.54 -9.40 4.84
C ASP A 22 -9.91 -8.89 6.14
N LEU A 23 -10.06 -7.58 6.39
CA LEU A 23 -9.47 -6.92 7.55
C LEU A 23 -10.00 -7.49 8.88
N ALA A 24 -11.26 -7.91 8.93
CA ALA A 24 -11.86 -8.48 10.14
C ALA A 24 -11.26 -9.85 10.47
N LEU A 25 -10.99 -10.66 9.43
CA LEU A 25 -10.24 -11.90 9.59
C LEU A 25 -8.81 -11.64 10.06
N LEU A 26 -8.10 -10.70 9.42
CA LEU A 26 -6.73 -10.35 9.80
C LEU A 26 -6.65 -9.87 11.26
N ASP A 27 -7.59 -9.04 11.70
CA ASP A 27 -7.70 -8.57 13.09
C ASP A 27 -7.97 -9.72 14.07
N ARG A 28 -8.78 -10.70 13.67
CA ARG A 28 -9.00 -11.91 14.48
C ARG A 28 -7.72 -12.73 14.60
N ILE A 29 -7.02 -12.99 13.49
CA ILE A 29 -5.77 -13.77 13.50
C ILE A 29 -4.72 -13.08 14.37
N ALA A 30 -4.54 -11.76 14.22
CA ALA A 30 -3.61 -10.98 15.03
C ALA A 30 -3.93 -11.08 16.52
N ARG A 31 -5.19 -10.89 16.93
CA ARG A 31 -5.60 -11.03 18.34
C ARG A 31 -5.36 -12.42 18.91
N GLU A 32 -5.62 -13.47 18.12
CA GLU A 32 -5.47 -14.85 18.58
C GLU A 32 -4.02 -15.33 18.65
N ARG A 33 -3.15 -14.84 17.76
CA ARG A 33 -1.81 -15.42 17.54
C ARG A 33 -0.65 -14.48 17.79
N ALA A 34 -0.89 -13.18 17.69
CA ALA A 34 0.15 -12.16 17.79
C ALA A 34 -0.41 -10.88 18.43
N PRO A 35 -0.93 -10.94 19.68
CA PRO A 35 -1.56 -9.78 20.33
C PRO A 35 -0.58 -8.60 20.55
N GLY A 36 0.73 -8.88 20.59
CA GLY A 36 1.80 -7.87 20.60
C GLY A 36 2.35 -7.52 19.21
N GLY A 37 1.68 -7.97 18.14
CA GLY A 37 2.11 -7.86 16.75
C GLY A 37 2.94 -9.06 16.26
N PHE A 38 3.05 -9.18 14.94
CA PHE A 38 3.87 -10.16 14.24
C PHE A 38 5.31 -9.67 14.11
N ASP A 39 6.26 -10.60 14.23
CA ASP A 39 7.67 -10.33 13.93
C ASP A 39 7.93 -10.29 12.42
N VAL A 40 7.30 -11.21 11.69
CA VAL A 40 7.42 -11.37 10.24
C VAL A 40 6.04 -11.64 9.63
N ILE A 41 5.76 -11.01 8.49
CA ILE A 41 4.59 -11.26 7.66
C ILE A 41 5.06 -11.49 6.23
N ILE A 42 4.52 -12.49 5.55
CA ILE A 42 4.84 -12.83 4.16
C ILE A 42 3.52 -12.83 3.37
N ASP A 43 3.41 -11.96 2.37
CA ASP A 43 2.32 -11.93 1.39
C ASP A 43 2.78 -12.69 0.14
N ASP A 44 2.56 -14.01 0.18
CA ASP A 44 2.65 -14.94 -0.94
C ASP A 44 1.23 -15.45 -1.22
N CYS A 45 0.43 -14.61 -1.87
CA CYS A 45 -1.01 -14.82 -1.97
C CYS A 45 -1.50 -14.68 -3.42
N SER A 46 -2.44 -13.76 -3.69
CA SER A 46 -3.05 -13.65 -5.02
C SER A 46 -2.12 -13.04 -6.08
N HIS A 47 -1.03 -12.39 -5.67
CA HIS A 47 -0.17 -11.57 -6.53
C HIS A 47 -0.96 -10.50 -7.31
N ILE A 48 -2.01 -9.93 -6.69
CA ILE A 48 -2.79 -8.81 -7.23
C ILE A 48 -2.57 -7.61 -6.31
N GLY A 49 -2.18 -6.48 -6.89
CA GLY A 49 -1.75 -5.30 -6.13
C GLY A 49 -2.84 -4.68 -5.29
N ALA A 50 -4.10 -4.76 -5.71
CA ALA A 50 -5.21 -4.23 -4.93
C ALA A 50 -5.39 -4.93 -3.57
N PRO A 51 -5.56 -6.26 -3.49
CA PRO A 51 -5.63 -6.97 -2.22
C PRO A 51 -4.30 -6.96 -1.45
N THR A 52 -3.14 -7.11 -2.09
CA THR A 52 -1.82 -7.00 -1.42
C THR A 52 -1.62 -5.63 -0.77
N ARG A 53 -2.06 -4.54 -1.41
CA ARG A 53 -2.02 -3.21 -0.81
C ARG A 53 -2.92 -3.08 0.43
N ILE A 54 -4.12 -3.67 0.38
CA ILE A 54 -5.07 -3.62 1.50
C ILE A 54 -4.52 -4.40 2.70
N SER A 55 -4.08 -5.64 2.48
CA SER A 55 -3.45 -6.48 3.52
C SER A 55 -2.20 -5.81 4.09
N PHE A 56 -1.30 -5.34 3.23
CA PHE A 56 -0.06 -4.68 3.63
C PHE A 56 -0.33 -3.50 4.55
N TRP A 57 -1.12 -2.50 4.12
CA TRP A 57 -1.26 -1.29 4.92
C TRP A 57 -1.96 -1.53 6.25
N HIS A 58 -2.92 -2.46 6.28
CA HIS A 58 -3.61 -2.84 7.51
C HIS A 58 -2.66 -3.54 8.49
N LEU A 59 -2.00 -4.60 8.03
CA LEU A 59 -1.09 -5.39 8.87
C LEU A 59 0.15 -4.61 9.26
N PHE A 60 0.79 -3.92 8.31
CA PHE A 60 2.00 -3.14 8.56
C PHE A 60 1.78 -2.07 9.62
N ARG A 61 0.66 -1.34 9.59
CA ARG A 61 0.38 -0.29 10.57
C ARG A 61 -0.04 -0.84 11.92
N ASN A 62 -0.98 -1.77 11.91
CA ASN A 62 -1.70 -2.16 13.13
C ASN A 62 -1.11 -3.38 13.82
N HIS A 63 -0.48 -4.28 13.07
CA HIS A 63 -0.18 -5.64 13.54
C HIS A 63 1.26 -6.09 13.32
N LEU A 64 2.09 -5.35 12.57
CA LEU A 64 3.51 -5.62 12.47
C LEU A 64 4.24 -4.89 13.60
N LYS A 65 5.11 -5.59 14.33
CA LYS A 65 5.92 -4.99 15.40
C LYS A 65 6.81 -3.87 14.83
N PRO A 66 7.15 -2.84 15.63
CA PRO A 66 8.27 -1.96 15.31
C PRO A 66 9.53 -2.78 15.05
N GLY A 67 10.27 -2.43 14.00
CA GLY A 67 11.37 -3.28 13.52
C GLY A 67 10.93 -4.64 12.96
N GLY A 68 9.64 -4.89 12.72
CA GLY A 68 9.17 -6.12 12.07
C GLY A 68 9.49 -6.14 10.57
N LEU A 69 9.42 -7.32 9.96
CA LEU A 69 9.64 -7.52 8.52
C LEU A 69 8.32 -7.88 7.82
N PHE A 70 7.97 -7.15 6.78
CA PHE A 70 6.95 -7.55 5.82
C PHE A 70 7.63 -7.94 4.50
N VAL A 71 7.24 -9.05 3.90
CA VAL A 71 7.72 -9.50 2.60
C VAL A 71 6.55 -9.59 1.62
N VAL A 72 6.72 -9.04 0.43
CA VAL A 72 5.78 -9.22 -0.69
C VAL A 72 6.47 -10.11 -1.72
N GLU A 73 5.85 -11.24 -2.07
CA GLU A 73 6.33 -12.14 -3.13
C GLU A 73 5.70 -11.85 -4.50
N ASP A 74 6.42 -12.26 -5.54
CA ASP A 74 6.02 -12.26 -6.95
C ASP A 74 5.40 -10.94 -7.43
N TRP A 75 5.93 -9.81 -6.96
CA TRP A 75 5.48 -8.49 -7.38
C TRP A 75 5.68 -8.23 -8.88
N GLY A 76 6.61 -8.96 -9.52
CA GLY A 76 6.87 -8.92 -10.96
C GLY A 76 5.72 -9.43 -11.84
N THR A 77 4.75 -10.15 -11.27
CA THR A 77 3.52 -10.60 -11.98
C THR A 77 2.74 -9.44 -12.61
N GLY A 78 2.87 -8.22 -12.07
CA GLY A 78 2.29 -7.01 -12.67
C GLY A 78 2.89 -6.62 -14.03
N TYR A 79 3.92 -7.33 -14.52
CA TYR A 79 4.43 -7.21 -15.89
C TYR A 79 4.01 -8.36 -16.81
N TRP A 80 3.33 -9.39 -16.29
CA TRP A 80 3.02 -10.59 -17.06
C TRP A 80 1.67 -10.44 -17.78
N PRO A 81 1.61 -10.39 -19.12
CA PRO A 81 0.35 -10.14 -19.84
C PRO A 81 -0.77 -11.13 -19.53
N ALA A 82 -0.43 -12.34 -19.10
CA ALA A 82 -1.37 -13.39 -18.72
C ALA A 82 -1.93 -13.25 -17.28
N TRP A 83 -1.44 -12.31 -16.49
CA TRP A 83 -1.87 -12.07 -15.11
C TRP A 83 -2.85 -10.89 -15.01
N PRO A 84 -3.79 -10.87 -14.05
CA PRO A 84 -4.79 -9.79 -13.93
C PRO A 84 -4.20 -8.37 -13.91
N ASP A 85 -3.03 -8.19 -13.30
CA ASP A 85 -2.36 -6.90 -13.20
C ASP A 85 -1.41 -6.57 -14.37
N GLY A 86 -1.12 -7.54 -15.24
CA GLY A 86 -0.13 -7.38 -16.31
C GLY A 86 -0.60 -6.60 -17.53
N ALA A 87 -1.84 -6.12 -17.53
CA ALA A 87 -2.29 -5.17 -18.53
C ALA A 87 -1.43 -3.90 -18.44
N GLY A 88 -0.79 -3.53 -19.55
CA GLY A 88 0.05 -2.33 -19.61
C GLY A 88 -0.70 -1.10 -19.10
N PHE A 89 -0.03 -0.31 -18.25
CA PHE A 89 -0.61 0.90 -17.69
C PHE A 89 -1.06 1.85 -18.82
N ARG A 90 -2.37 2.07 -18.93
CA ARG A 90 -2.96 3.03 -19.87
C ARG A 90 -3.35 4.27 -19.08
N ALA A 91 -2.52 5.31 -19.15
CA ALA A 91 -2.86 6.62 -18.63
C ALA A 91 -4.21 7.05 -19.24
N ARG A 92 -5.22 7.30 -18.39
CA ARG A 92 -6.45 7.93 -18.87
C ARG A 92 -6.09 9.34 -19.36
N PRO A 93 -6.43 9.74 -20.59
CA PRO A 93 -6.15 11.10 -21.05
C PRO A 93 -6.83 12.11 -20.12
N GLY A 94 -6.02 12.91 -19.41
CA GLY A 94 -6.48 14.05 -18.63
C GLY A 94 -7.08 13.78 -17.25
N GLY A 95 -6.86 12.62 -16.63
CA GLY A 95 -7.36 12.30 -15.28
C GLY A 95 -6.30 11.73 -14.34
N SER A 96 -6.39 12.08 -13.06
CA SER A 96 -5.61 11.56 -11.93
C SER A 96 -5.86 10.07 -11.63
N GLY A 97 -6.78 9.41 -12.33
CA GLY A 97 -7.18 8.03 -12.08
C GLY A 97 -8.21 7.86 -10.96
N ASN A 98 -8.58 8.96 -10.28
CA ASN A 98 -9.58 9.00 -9.22
C ASN A 98 -10.77 9.88 -9.66
N ARG A 99 -11.96 9.27 -9.72
CA ARG A 99 -13.20 9.93 -10.17
C ARG A 99 -13.51 11.25 -9.43
N LEU A 100 -13.19 11.33 -8.13
CA LEU A 100 -13.48 12.53 -7.34
C LEU A 100 -12.46 13.65 -7.59
N ALA A 101 -11.18 13.29 -7.70
CA ALA A 101 -10.12 14.25 -8.04
C ALA A 101 -10.26 14.77 -9.47
N ASP A 102 -10.69 13.92 -10.41
CA ASP A 102 -10.99 14.30 -11.79
C ASP A 102 -12.20 15.25 -11.88
N TRP A 103 -13.19 15.06 -11.01
CA TRP A 103 -14.32 15.96 -10.84
C TRP A 103 -13.89 17.34 -10.32
N PHE A 104 -13.01 17.41 -9.31
CA PHE A 104 -12.43 18.67 -8.85
C PHE A 104 -11.64 19.40 -9.96
N ASP A 105 -10.85 18.68 -10.76
CA ASP A 105 -10.11 19.27 -11.88
C ASP A 105 -11.05 19.81 -12.97
N ARG A 106 -12.21 19.17 -13.22
CA ARG A 106 -13.25 19.70 -14.11
C ARG A 106 -13.92 20.95 -13.56
N ILE A 107 -14.20 21.00 -12.26
CA ILE A 107 -14.79 22.19 -11.62
C ILE A 107 -13.81 23.36 -11.64
N GLY A 108 -12.53 23.12 -11.34
CA GLY A 108 -11.50 24.16 -11.34
C GLY A 108 -11.21 24.77 -12.72
N ARG A 109 -11.66 24.15 -13.81
CA ARG A 109 -11.59 24.67 -15.19
C ARG A 109 -12.79 25.55 -15.58
N ARG A 110 -13.84 25.64 -14.75
CA ARG A 110 -14.96 26.58 -14.92
C ARG A 110 -14.56 27.96 -14.39
N PRO A 111 -15.16 29.06 -14.90
CA PRO A 111 -14.82 30.42 -14.47
C PRO A 111 -15.40 30.67 -13.07
N LEU A 112 -14.75 30.11 -12.05
CA LEU A 112 -15.05 30.30 -10.64
C LEU A 112 -14.15 31.38 -10.07
N SER A 113 -14.62 32.05 -9.01
CA SER A 113 -13.81 33.05 -8.31
C SER A 113 -12.53 32.41 -7.74
N THR A 114 -11.42 33.16 -7.80
CA THR A 114 -10.08 32.71 -7.41
C THR A 114 -10.02 32.14 -5.99
N GLY A 115 -10.87 32.64 -5.07
CA GLY A 115 -10.98 32.16 -3.70
C GLY A 115 -11.53 30.73 -3.59
N ILE A 116 -12.57 30.40 -4.36
CA ILE A 116 -13.16 29.06 -4.40
C ILE A 116 -12.16 28.06 -4.99
N ILE A 117 -11.43 28.44 -6.05
CA ILE A 117 -10.39 27.60 -6.65
C ILE A 117 -9.28 27.27 -5.64
N ARG A 118 -8.86 28.24 -4.81
CA ARG A 118 -7.85 28.02 -3.76
C ARG A 118 -8.35 27.05 -2.68
N LEU A 119 -9.61 27.20 -2.26
CA LEU A 119 -10.23 26.31 -1.27
C LEU A 119 -10.31 24.87 -1.79
N LEU A 120 -10.83 24.68 -3.02
CA LEU A 120 -10.95 23.35 -3.64
C LEU A 120 -9.58 22.68 -3.81
N ARG A 121 -8.54 23.45 -4.16
CA ARG A 121 -7.16 22.94 -4.23
C ARG A 121 -6.63 22.49 -2.88
N ARG A 122 -6.95 23.22 -1.79
CA ARG A 122 -6.54 22.86 -0.43
C ARG A 122 -7.24 21.59 0.05
N VAL A 123 -8.56 21.50 -0.15
CA VAL A 123 -9.37 20.31 0.17
C VAL A 123 -8.88 19.08 -0.61
N ARG A 124 -8.62 19.24 -1.91
CA ARG A 124 -8.05 18.18 -2.74
C ARG A 124 -6.70 17.69 -2.20
N ARG A 125 -5.83 18.60 -1.76
CA ARG A 125 -4.49 18.27 -1.27
C ARG A 125 -4.53 17.49 0.05
N GLU A 126 -5.49 17.78 0.91
CA GLU A 126 -5.72 17.04 2.16
C GLU A 126 -6.31 15.65 1.91
N LEU A 127 -7.29 15.54 1.02
CA LEU A 127 -8.00 14.29 0.77
C LEU A 127 -7.25 13.35 -0.20
N TYR A 128 -6.45 13.91 -1.10
CA TYR A 128 -5.73 13.18 -2.14
C TYR A 128 -4.29 13.70 -2.26
N PRO A 129 -3.37 13.27 -1.37
CA PRO A 129 -1.95 13.45 -1.64
C PRO A 129 -1.67 12.89 -3.03
N ARG A 130 -1.01 13.68 -3.88
CA ARG A 130 -0.81 13.37 -5.30
C ARG A 130 -0.08 12.03 -5.43
N ARG A 131 -0.82 10.95 -5.67
CA ARG A 131 -0.27 9.66 -6.07
C ARG A 131 -0.10 9.67 -7.58
N PHE A 132 1.05 9.21 -8.07
CA PHE A 132 1.22 9.00 -9.49
C PHE A 132 0.23 7.93 -9.94
N PRO A 133 -0.58 8.16 -11.00
CA PRO A 133 -1.60 7.21 -11.43
C PRO A 133 -1.05 5.79 -11.69
N SER A 134 0.20 5.69 -12.13
CA SER A 134 0.92 4.42 -12.32
C SER A 134 1.19 3.66 -11.01
N HIS A 135 1.23 4.34 -9.86
CA HIS A 135 1.48 3.75 -8.54
C HIS A 135 0.20 3.15 -7.93
N ALA A 136 -0.96 3.41 -8.55
CA ALA A 136 -2.22 2.79 -8.19
C ALA A 136 -2.55 1.56 -9.05
N HIS A 137 -1.65 1.16 -9.96
CA HIS A 137 -1.91 0.12 -10.98
C HIS A 137 -1.15 -1.17 -10.68
N GLY A 138 -1.88 -2.16 -10.16
CA GLY A 138 -1.40 -3.53 -9.93
C GLY A 138 -0.21 -3.65 -8.98
N MET A 139 0.40 -4.83 -8.93
CA MET A 139 1.55 -5.14 -8.06
C MET A 139 2.71 -4.15 -8.25
N VAL A 140 3.08 -3.88 -9.50
CA VAL A 140 4.17 -2.94 -9.83
C VAL A 140 3.85 -1.53 -9.36
N GLY A 141 2.60 -1.09 -9.52
CA GLY A 141 2.17 0.19 -9.02
C GLY A 141 2.28 0.25 -7.51
N PHE A 142 1.85 -0.80 -6.81
CA PHE A 142 1.97 -0.88 -5.36
C PHE A 142 3.42 -0.84 -4.87
N ILE A 143 4.36 -1.53 -5.53
CA ILE A 143 5.80 -1.41 -5.20
C ILE A 143 6.29 0.03 -5.36
N LYS A 144 5.85 0.75 -6.41
CA LYS A 144 6.19 2.17 -6.58
C LYS A 144 5.55 3.05 -5.50
N GLU A 145 4.35 2.71 -5.01
CA GLU A 145 3.75 3.37 -3.84
C GLU A 145 4.64 3.21 -2.58
N LEU A 146 5.28 2.05 -2.39
CA LEU A 146 6.23 1.84 -1.28
C LEU A 146 7.51 2.65 -1.45
N VAL A 147 8.02 2.80 -2.67
CA VAL A 147 9.16 3.67 -2.98
C VAL A 147 8.82 5.13 -2.63
N ASP A 148 7.63 5.61 -3.00
CA ASP A 148 7.15 6.95 -2.62
C ASP A 148 7.04 7.11 -1.09
N GLU A 149 6.61 6.07 -0.38
CA GLU A 149 6.53 6.10 1.08
C GLU A 149 7.91 6.25 1.74
N CYS A 150 8.96 5.60 1.21
CA CYS A 150 10.32 5.80 1.70
C CYS A 150 10.80 7.25 1.53
N GLY A 151 10.42 7.91 0.42
CA GLY A 151 10.73 9.32 0.15
C GLY A 151 9.74 10.32 0.76
N ALA A 152 8.74 9.86 1.53
CA ALA A 152 7.65 10.71 1.99
C ALA A 152 8.12 11.87 2.89
N THR A 153 9.17 11.65 3.69
CA THR A 153 9.77 12.69 4.53
C THR A 153 10.29 13.84 3.66
N ASP A 154 11.01 13.52 2.59
CA ASP A 154 11.61 14.51 1.68
C ASP A 154 10.55 15.29 0.91
N ALA A 155 9.48 14.61 0.48
CA ALA A 155 8.32 15.24 -0.15
C ALA A 155 7.56 16.21 0.78
N SER A 156 7.78 16.10 2.10
CA SER A 156 7.14 16.94 3.13
C SER A 156 8.10 17.93 3.83
N MET A 157 9.32 18.11 3.29
CA MET A 157 10.30 19.03 3.90
C MET A 157 9.79 20.49 3.99
N PRO A 158 10.08 21.20 5.09
CA PRO A 158 9.84 22.64 5.19
C PRO A 158 10.52 23.40 4.04
N GLY A 159 9.79 24.28 3.36
CA GLY A 159 10.32 25.10 2.25
C GLY A 159 10.23 24.45 0.85
N HIS A 160 10.02 23.14 0.75
CA HIS A 160 9.87 22.42 -0.52
C HIS A 160 8.59 21.58 -0.62
N GLY A 161 7.99 21.21 0.52
CA GLY A 161 6.80 20.38 0.62
C GLY A 161 5.49 21.16 0.75
N VAL A 162 4.37 20.46 0.55
CA VAL A 162 3.03 21.07 0.47
C VAL A 162 2.11 20.70 1.65
N GLY A 163 2.60 19.95 2.65
CA GLY A 163 1.83 19.40 3.77
C GLY A 163 2.62 19.32 5.08
N PRO A 164 2.00 18.85 6.18
CA PRO A 164 2.69 18.65 7.45
C PRO A 164 3.82 17.62 7.29
N SER A 165 4.94 17.86 7.97
CA SER A 165 6.07 16.93 7.99
C SER A 165 5.59 15.58 8.54
N ARG A 166 5.83 14.50 7.79
CA ARG A 166 5.60 13.13 8.25
C ARG A 166 6.86 12.30 8.04
N ARG A 167 7.23 11.50 9.04
CA ARG A 167 8.25 10.46 8.88
C ARG A 167 7.64 9.25 8.20
N SER A 168 8.40 8.60 7.32
CA SER A 168 8.02 7.31 6.77
C SER A 168 7.90 6.26 7.89
N GLY A 169 6.86 5.43 7.82
CA GLY A 169 6.78 4.23 8.67
C GLY A 169 7.72 3.10 8.22
N ILE A 170 8.34 3.24 7.03
CA ILE A 170 9.28 2.27 6.48
C ILE A 170 10.70 2.73 6.79
N HIS A 171 11.44 1.88 7.51
CA HIS A 171 12.86 2.12 7.78
C HIS A 171 13.74 1.68 6.61
N ARG A 172 13.41 0.56 5.96
CA ARG A 172 14.15 0.04 4.80
C ARG A 172 13.21 -0.67 3.86
N LEU A 173 13.38 -0.39 2.56
CA LEU A 173 12.78 -1.13 1.46
C LEU A 173 13.91 -1.71 0.60
N GLU A 174 13.92 -3.02 0.42
CA GLU A 174 14.83 -3.72 -0.47
C GLU A 174 14.02 -4.48 -1.51
N ILE A 175 14.37 -4.33 -2.80
CA ILE A 175 13.63 -4.92 -3.92
C ILE A 175 14.58 -5.84 -4.68
N SER A 176 14.16 -7.07 -4.86
CA SER A 176 14.82 -8.11 -5.65
C SER A 176 13.87 -8.61 -6.75
N HIS A 177 14.31 -9.58 -7.56
CA HIS A 177 13.58 -10.06 -8.74
C HIS A 177 12.16 -10.58 -8.43
N GLY A 178 11.98 -11.25 -7.27
CA GLY A 178 10.68 -11.78 -6.83
C GLY A 178 10.17 -11.15 -5.54
N HIS A 179 11.04 -10.56 -4.72
CA HIS A 179 10.69 -10.17 -3.35
C HIS A 179 10.87 -8.67 -3.13
N ALA A 180 9.93 -8.06 -2.42
CA ALA A 180 10.14 -6.79 -1.76
C ALA A 180 10.17 -7.00 -0.25
N PHE A 181 11.27 -6.63 0.40
CA PHE A 181 11.46 -6.69 1.84
C PHE A 181 11.25 -5.30 2.45
N ILE A 182 10.30 -5.19 3.37
CA ILE A 182 9.91 -3.92 4.00
C ILE A 182 10.13 -4.05 5.51
N ARG A 183 11.13 -3.32 6.02
CA ARG A 183 11.40 -3.21 7.46
C ARG A 183 10.59 -2.04 8.04
N LYS A 184 9.73 -2.31 9.02
CA LYS A 184 9.01 -1.27 9.75
C LYS A 184 9.98 -0.45 10.59
N ALA A 185 9.77 0.86 10.67
CA ALA A 185 10.50 1.72 11.58
C ALA A 185 10.29 1.29 13.03
N ASP A 186 11.32 1.49 13.84
CA ASP A 186 11.19 1.36 15.28
C ASP A 186 10.28 2.48 15.80
N ASP A 187 9.57 2.21 16.89
CA ASP A 187 8.88 3.26 17.62
C ASP A 187 9.98 4.17 18.17
N VAL A 188 10.03 5.40 17.66
CA VAL A 188 10.96 6.40 18.19
C VAL A 188 10.53 6.66 19.63
N ALA A 189 11.32 6.18 20.59
CA ALA A 189 11.20 6.53 22.00
C ALA A 189 11.40 8.04 22.22
#